data_AF-A0A800AZU3-F1
#
_entry.id   AF-A0A800AZU3-F1
#
_cell.length_a   1.000
_cell.length_b   1.000
_cell.length_c   1.000
_cell.angle_alpha   90.00
_cell.angle_beta   90.00
_cell.angle_gamma   90.00
#
_symmetry.space_group_name_H-M   'P 1'
#
loop_
_entity.id
_entity.type
_entity.pdbx_description
1 polymer ?
#
loop_
_entity_poly.entity_id
_entity_poly.type
_entity_poly.pdbx_seq_one_letter_code
_entity_poly.pdbx_strand_id
1 'polypeptide(L)' 'MLHLIIPFLQVDVNEKLKNAPDDAYQTGVIIGSLLPFVLLVALAWFIYWRMKNRKDLDD' A
#
# COMPACT_ATOMS: atom_id res chain seq x y z
N MET A 1 5.05 20.56 -11.10
CA MET A 1 3.62 20.23 -11.33
C MET A 1 3.29 18.77 -10.91
N LEU A 2 3.90 18.25 -9.83
CA LEU A 2 3.64 16.89 -9.33
C LEU A 2 3.63 16.88 -7.79
N HIS A 3 2.96 17.85 -7.18
CA HIS A 3 2.98 18.05 -5.72
C HIS A 3 1.94 17.21 -4.97
N LEU A 4 1.04 16.50 -5.68
CA LEU A 4 -0.04 15.74 -5.06
C LEU A 4 0.44 14.42 -4.42
N ILE A 5 1.59 13.88 -4.87
CA ILE A 5 2.12 12.57 -4.44
C ILE A 5 3.13 12.72 -3.29
N ILE A 6 3.68 13.92 -3.11
CA ILE A 6 4.70 14.27 -2.10
C ILE A 6 4.28 13.91 -0.67
N PRO A 7 3.05 14.19 -0.17
CA PRO A 7 2.69 13.83 1.20
C PRO A 7 2.58 12.31 1.44
N PHE A 8 2.41 11.52 0.36
CA PHE A 8 2.42 10.06 0.43
C PHE A 8 3.84 9.47 0.31
N LEU A 9 4.79 10.23 -0.25
CA LEU A 9 6.19 9.84 -0.42
C LEU A 9 7.11 10.29 0.72
N GLN A 10 6.84 11.44 1.35
CA GLN A 10 7.62 12.01 2.45
C GLN A 10 7.15 11.51 3.81
N VAL A 11 6.97 10.20 3.95
CA VAL A 11 6.70 9.60 5.26
C VAL A 11 8.03 9.14 5.84
N ASP A 12 8.69 9.99 6.64
CA ASP A 12 9.88 9.54 7.38
C ASP A 12 9.43 8.56 8.48
N VAL A 13 9.44 7.28 8.13
CA VAL A 13 9.06 6.20 9.04
C VAL A 13 9.97 6.18 10.26
N ASN A 14 11.26 6.49 10.11
CA ASN A 14 12.20 6.51 11.24
C ASN A 14 11.86 7.63 12.22
N GLU A 15 11.52 8.82 11.73
CA GLU A 15 11.08 9.94 12.57
C GLU A 15 9.78 9.61 13.31
N LYS A 16 8.83 8.95 12.65
CA LYS A 16 7.56 8.51 13.27
C LYS A 16 7.76 7.43 14.32
N LEU A 17 8.67 6.48 14.10
CA LEU A 17 9.01 5.46 15.09
C LEU A 17 9.72 6.07 16.30
N LYS A 18 10.63 7.02 16.09
CA LYS A 18 11.37 7.70 17.17
C LYS A 18 10.47 8.53 18.08
N ASN A 19 9.43 9.14 17.53
CA ASN A 19 8.48 9.97 18.27
C ASN A 19 7.19 9.21 18.64
N ALA A 20 7.19 7.87 18.56
CA ALA A 20 6.01 7.07 18.86
C ALA A 20 5.63 7.22 20.36
N PRO A 21 4.38 7.62 20.68
CA PRO A 21 3.94 7.79 22.06
C PRO A 21 3.68 6.46 22.78
N ASP A 22 3.40 5.39 22.03
CA ASP A 22 3.11 4.06 22.53
C ASP A 22 3.39 2.97 21.48
N ASP A 23 3.34 1.72 21.91
CA ASP A 23 3.58 0.53 21.07
C ASP A 23 2.51 0.37 19.98
N ALA A 24 1.28 0.84 20.24
CA ALA A 24 0.17 0.74 19.30
C ALA A 24 0.39 1.66 18.08
N TYR A 25 0.87 2.87 18.31
CA TYR A 25 1.27 3.82 17.26
C TYR A 25 2.44 3.28 16.45
N GLN A 26 3.47 2.73 17.11
CA GLN A 26 4.60 2.11 16.43
C GLN A 26 4.14 0.98 15.49
N THR A 27 3.26 0.12 15.99
CA THR A 27 2.66 -0.97 15.21
C THR A 27 1.86 -0.44 14.03
N GLY A 28 1.07 0.61 14.25
CA GLY A 28 0.32 1.30 13.18
C GLY A 28 1.22 1.89 12.10
N VAL A 29 2.36 2.47 12.47
CA VAL A 29 3.36 3.01 11.53
C VAL A 29 4.00 1.89 10.69
N ILE A 30 4.37 0.77 11.32
CA ILE A 30 4.96 -0.39 10.63
C ILE A 30 3.94 -0.99 9.66
N ILE A 31 2.72 -1.29 10.12
CA ILE A 31 1.66 -1.84 9.25
C ILE A 31 1.31 -0.87 8.12
N GLY A 32 1.18 0.42 8.45
CA GLY A 32 0.89 1.48 7.47
C GLY A 32 1.95 1.59 6.38
N SER A 33 3.24 1.38 6.72
CA SER A 33 4.33 1.36 5.74
C SER A 33 4.29 0.16 4.78
N LEU A 34 3.70 -0.96 5.21
CA LEU A 34 3.55 -2.17 4.40
C LEU A 34 2.26 -2.16 3.55
N LEU A 35 1.29 -1.33 3.93
CA LEU A 35 -0.02 -1.21 3.26
C LEU A 35 0.08 -0.98 1.74
N PRO A 36 1.00 -0.13 1.21
CA PRO A 36 1.15 0.05 -0.24
C PRO A 36 1.47 -1.25 -0.99
N PHE A 37 2.24 -2.15 -0.39
CA PHE A 37 2.56 -3.45 -0.99
C PHE A 37 1.36 -4.38 -0.99
N VAL A 38 0.56 -4.39 0.08
CA VAL A 38 -0.70 -5.14 0.15
C VAL A 38 -1.66 -4.68 -0.93
N LEU A 39 -1.76 -3.37 -1.18
CA LEU A 39 -2.57 -2.82 -2.26
C LEU A 39 -2.10 -3.30 -3.64
N LEU A 40 -0.79 -3.36 -3.88
CA LEU A 40 -0.24 -3.90 -5.14
C LEU A 40 -0.58 -5.38 -5.33
N VAL A 41 -0.47 -6.19 -4.27
CA VAL A 41 -0.84 -7.61 -4.31
C VAL A 41 -2.34 -7.78 -4.57
N ALA A 42 -3.19 -7.00 -3.91
CA ALA A 42 -4.63 -7.00 -4.13
C ALA A 42 -4.98 -6.59 -5.56
N LEU A 43 -4.30 -5.58 -6.11
CA LEU A 43 -4.46 -5.15 -7.49
C LEU A 43 -4.04 -6.24 -8.48
N ALA A 44 -2.89 -6.88 -8.25
CA ALA A 44 -2.43 -8.00 -9.08
C ALA A 44 -3.42 -9.16 -9.05
N TRP A 45 -3.92 -9.53 -7.86
CA TRP A 45 -4.96 -10.55 -7.71
C TRP A 45 -6.25 -10.16 -8.43
N PHE A 46 -6.68 -8.90 -8.32
CA PHE A 46 -7.88 -8.42 -9.00
C PHE A 46 -7.74 -8.48 -10.52
N ILE A 47 -6.59 -8.05 -11.04
CA ILE A 47 -6.27 -8.14 -12.47
C ILE A 47 -6.27 -9.61 -12.93
N TYR A 48 -5.61 -10.50 -12.18
CA TYR A 48 -5.61 -11.94 -12.46
C TYR A 48 -7.02 -12.53 -12.46
N TRP A 49 -7.81 -12.26 -11.42
CA TRP A 49 -9.18 -12.75 -11.29
C TRP A 49 -10.06 -12.26 -12.44
N ARG A 50 -9.94 -10.98 -12.80
CA ARG A 50 -10.66 -10.40 -13.94
C ARG A 50 -10.27 -11.08 -15.24
N MET A 51 -8.98 -11.27 -15.51
CA MET A 51 -8.50 -11.91 -16.74
C MET A 51 -8.82 -13.40 -16.79
N LYS A 52 -8.86 -14.10 -15.64
CA LYS A 52 -9.22 -15.51 -15.58
C LYS A 52 -10.69 -15.77 -15.87
N ASN A 53 -11.58 -14.83 -15.49
CA ASN A 53 -13.02 -14.96 -15.69
C ASN A 53 -13.53 -14.29 -16.98
N ARG A 54 -12.60 -13.91 -17.86
CA ARG A 54 -12.90 -13.39 -19.20
C ARG A 54 -13.33 -14.56 -20.09
N LYS A 55 -14.56 -14.49 -20.60
CA LYS A 55 -15.15 -15.50 -21.51
C LYS A 55 -14.74 -15.32 -22.98
N ASP A 56 -14.04 -14.23 -23.28
CA ASP A 56 -13.55 -13.84 -24.61
C ASP A 56 -12.20 -14.48 -24.99
N LEU A 57 -11.73 -15.45 -24.20
CA LEU A 57 -10.51 -16.23 -24.49
C LEU A 57 -10.81 -17.58 -25.16
N ASP A 58 -12.09 -17.98 -25.23
CA ASP A 58 -12.54 -19.28 -25.77
C ASP A 58 -13.17 -19.17 -27.18
N ASP A 59 -13.14 -18.00 -27.83
CA ASP A 59 -13.59 -17.75 -29.21
C ASP A 59 -12.41 -17.62 -30.21
#